data_AF-A0A1G0GVU9-F1
#
_entry.id   AF-A0A1G0GVU9-F1
#
_cell.length_a   1.000
_cell.length_b   1.000
_cell.length_c   1.000
_cell.angle_alpha   90.00
_cell.angle_beta   90.00
_cell.angle_gamma   90.00
#
_symmetry.space_group_name_H-M   'P 1'
#
loop_
_entity.id
_entity.type
_entity.pdbx_description
1 polymer ?
#
loop_
_entity_poly.entity_id
_entity_poly.type
_entity_poly.pdbx_seq_one_letter_code
_entity_poly.pdbx_strand_id
1 'polypeptide(L)'
;MLGAVIIHPHNKIVIPLAPEPITKQDGATKNDCERNAAKRLLEDIRREHPHLKLIVTEDALSSNGPHIELIKSLNMSFILGVKPDGNKSLFDWVKLQWH
;
A
#
# COMPACT_ATOMS: atom_id res chain seq x y z
N MET A 1 9.47 5.55 10.80
CA MET A 1 8.40 4.63 11.24
C MET A 1 7.27 4.70 10.24
N LEU A 2 6.70 3.56 9.87
CA LEU A 2 5.47 3.44 9.09
C LEU A 2 4.32 3.17 10.06
N GLY A 3 3.21 3.90 9.91
CA GLY A 3 2.01 3.69 10.73
C GLY A 3 0.85 3.20 9.87
N ALA A 4 0.00 2.35 10.44
CA ALA A 4 -1.25 1.92 9.81
C ALA A 4 -2.39 1.93 10.82
N VAL A 5 -3.60 2.10 10.31
CA VAL A 5 -4.84 2.08 11.07
C VAL A 5 -5.88 1.26 10.31
N ILE A 6 -6.74 0.56 11.04
CA ILE A 6 -7.93 -0.07 10.49
C ILE A 6 -9.12 0.87 10.72
N ILE A 7 -9.85 1.15 9.63
CA ILE A 7 -11.07 1.95 9.63
C ILE A 7 -12.20 1.15 8.96
N HIS A 8 -13.44 1.51 9.27
CA HIS A 8 -14.62 0.93 8.64
C HIS A 8 -15.64 2.03 8.32
N PRO A 9 -16.21 2.10 7.12
CA PRO A 9 -17.03 3.25 6.67
C PRO A 9 -18.26 3.51 7.54
N HIS A 10 -18.79 2.48 8.21
CA HIS A 10 -19.94 2.58 9.10
C HIS A 10 -19.59 2.67 10.60
N ASN A 11 -18.31 2.65 10.96
CA ASN A 11 -17.87 2.75 12.35
C ASN A 11 -16.94 3.93 12.54
N LYS A 12 -17.17 4.71 13.61
CA LYS A 12 -16.32 5.88 13.93
C LYS A 12 -15.03 5.51 14.66
N ILE A 13 -14.86 4.24 15.04
CA ILE A 13 -13.68 3.75 15.75
C ILE A 13 -12.54 3.56 14.77
N VAL A 14 -11.38 4.09 15.13
CA VAL A 14 -10.11 3.87 14.44
C VAL A 14 -9.26 2.95 15.32
N ILE A 15 -8.79 1.84 14.75
CA ILE A 15 -7.95 0.88 15.47
C ILE A 15 -6.51 1.07 14.98
N PRO A 16 -5.61 1.64 15.79
CA PRO A 16 -4.21 1.74 15.42
C PRO A 16 -3.54 0.36 15.46
N LEU A 17 -2.66 0.11 14.49
CA LEU A 17 -1.78 -1.05 14.51
C LEU A 17 -0.42 -0.65 15.08
N ALA A 18 0.35 -1.65 15.54
CA ALA A 18 1.73 -1.42 15.94
C ALA A 18 2.51 -0.81 14.76
N PRO A 19 3.29 0.27 15.00
CA PRO A 19 4.04 0.91 13.92
C PRO A 19 5.21 0.04 13.48
N GLU A 20 5.47 0.01 12.17
CA GLU A 20 6.55 -0.77 11.58
C GLU A 20 7.82 0.09 11.43
N PRO A 21 8.98 -0.35 11.94
CA PRO A 21 10.24 0.37 11.79
C PRO A 21 10.63 0.58 10.32
N ILE A 22 11.01 1.82 9.99
CA ILE A 22 11.67 2.13 8.71
C ILE A 22 13.17 2.10 8.98
N THR A 23 13.81 1.00 8.64
CA THR A 23 15.24 0.81 8.82
C THR A 23 15.97 1.26 7.55
N LYS A 24 16.92 2.19 7.68
CA LYS A 24 17.81 2.56 6.58
C LYS A 24 18.89 1.49 6.45
N GLN A 25 19.00 0.88 5.27
CA GLN A 25 20.15 0.07 4.89
C GLN A 25 21.08 0.93 4.04
N ASP A 26 22.39 0.74 4.18
CA ASP A 26 23.36 1.47 3.36
C ASP A 26 23.09 1.23 1.87
N GLY A 27 22.97 2.32 1.10
CA GLY A 27 22.69 2.30 -0.33
C GLY A 27 21.22 2.28 -0.74
N ALA A 28 20.26 2.19 0.19
CA ALA A 28 18.83 2.23 -0.12
C ALA A 28 18.30 3.66 -0.23
N THR A 29 17.42 3.92 -1.20
CA THR A 29 16.69 5.20 -1.25
C THR A 29 15.59 5.23 -0.18
N LYS A 30 15.10 6.43 0.17
CA LYS A 30 14.03 6.61 1.15
C LYS A 30 12.79 5.74 0.83
N ASN A 31 12.41 5.68 -0.44
CA ASN A 31 11.21 4.98 -0.89
C ASN A 31 11.38 3.45 -0.79
N ASP A 32 12.59 2.92 -0.95
CA ASP A 32 12.84 1.47 -0.81
C ASP A 32 12.67 1.04 0.65
N CYS A 33 13.09 1.88 1.59
CA CYS A 33 12.97 1.59 3.02
C CYS A 33 11.49 1.59 3.46
N GLU A 34 10.70 2.54 2.95
CA GLU A 34 9.26 2.64 3.21
C GLU A 34 8.50 1.43 2.62
N ARG A 35 8.82 1.01 1.39
CA ARG A 35 8.22 -0.17 0.76
C ARG A 35 8.54 -1.46 1.49
N ASN A 36 9.78 -1.61 1.96
CA ASN A 36 10.17 -2.79 2.74
C ASN A 36 9.43 -2.85 4.08
N ALA A 37 9.21 -1.71 4.73
CA ALA A 37 8.37 -1.63 5.93
C ALA A 37 6.92 -2.02 5.61
N ALA A 38 6.33 -1.45 4.55
CA ALA A 38 4.96 -1.77 4.15
C ALA A 38 4.79 -3.26 3.84
N LYS A 39 5.77 -3.87 3.18
CA LYS A 39 5.76 -5.31 2.89
C LYS A 39 5.64 -6.17 4.16
N ARG A 40 6.54 -5.95 5.12
CA ARG A 40 6.53 -6.72 6.38
C ARG A 40 5.21 -6.54 7.13
N LEU A 41 4.74 -5.29 7.23
CA LEU A 41 3.48 -4.96 7.89
C LEU A 41 2.29 -5.68 7.25
N LEU A 42 2.19 -5.69 5.91
CA LEU A 42 1.09 -6.34 5.21
C LEU A 42 1.14 -7.87 5.36
N GLU A 43 2.33 -8.47 5.31
CA GLU A 43 2.53 -9.90 5.54
C GLU A 43 2.11 -10.30 6.97
N ASP A 44 2.49 -9.50 7.96
CA ASP A 44 2.14 -9.71 9.37
C ASP A 44 0.62 -9.58 9.60
N ILE A 45 0.00 -8.52 9.07
CA ILE A 45 -1.47 -8.32 9.15
C ILE A 45 -2.21 -9.51 8.55
N ARG A 46 -1.79 -9.99 7.37
CA ARG A 46 -2.47 -11.13 6.73
C ARG A 46 -2.26 -12.42 7.53
N ARG A 47 -1.06 -12.66 8.05
CA ARG A 47 -0.76 -13.84 8.89
C ARG A 47 -1.64 -13.85 10.15
N GLU A 48 -1.77 -12.72 10.83
CA GLU A 48 -2.50 -12.62 12.11
C GLU A 48 -4.02 -12.54 11.92
N HIS A 49 -4.47 -11.97 10.80
CA HIS A 49 -5.88 -11.74 10.51
C HIS A 49 -6.31 -12.28 9.14
N PRO A 50 -6.15 -13.59 8.86
CA PRO A 50 -6.46 -14.17 7.56
C PRO A 50 -7.95 -14.09 7.19
N HIS A 51 -8.82 -13.96 8.19
CA HIS A 51 -10.27 -13.87 8.03
C HIS A 51 -10.78 -12.47 7.67
N LEU A 52 -9.97 -11.43 7.86
CA LEU A 52 -10.39 -10.06 7.54
C LEU A 52 -10.34 -9.80 6.03
N LYS A 53 -11.42 -9.22 5.51
CA LYS A 53 -11.54 -8.74 4.13
C LYS A 53 -11.05 -7.30 4.04
N LEU A 54 -9.73 -7.13 4.05
CA LEU A 54 -9.07 -5.84 4.09
C LEU A 54 -8.97 -5.20 2.69
N ILE A 55 -9.14 -3.87 2.66
CA ILE A 55 -8.84 -3.00 1.52
C ILE A 55 -7.68 -2.10 1.95
N VAL A 56 -6.53 -2.22 1.29
CA VAL A 56 -5.35 -1.38 1.54
C VAL A 56 -5.57 -0.01 0.90
N THR A 57 -5.50 1.05 1.68
CA THR A 57 -5.65 2.43 1.22
C THR A 57 -4.36 3.21 1.41
N GLU A 58 -3.74 3.67 0.32
CA GLU A 58 -2.45 4.36 0.36
C GLU A 58 -2.39 5.48 -0.70
N ASP A 59 -1.41 6.37 -0.57
CA ASP A 59 -1.18 7.44 -1.53
C ASP A 59 -0.40 6.99 -2.78
N ALA A 60 -0.07 7.94 -3.65
CA ALA A 60 0.58 7.66 -4.92
C ALA A 60 2.03 7.18 -4.84
N LEU A 61 2.72 7.30 -3.70
CA LEU A 61 4.08 6.79 -3.55
C LEU A 61 4.12 5.26 -3.57
N SER A 62 3.04 4.61 -3.11
CA SER A 62 2.91 3.15 -3.09
C SER A 62 2.38 2.55 -4.40
N SER A 63 1.94 3.37 -5.34
CA SER A 63 1.24 2.94 -6.57
C SER A 63 2.18 2.43 -7.66
N ASN A 64 2.83 1.30 -7.40
CA ASN A 64 3.70 0.60 -8.34
C ASN A 64 3.33 -0.89 -8.47
N GLY A 65 3.69 -1.49 -9.61
CA GLY A 65 3.35 -2.87 -9.95
C GLY A 65 3.76 -3.89 -8.89
N PRO A 66 5.03 -3.93 -8.43
CA PRO A 66 5.47 -4.89 -7.42
C PRO A 66 4.67 -4.82 -6.11
N HIS A 67 4.27 -3.62 -5.67
CA HIS A 67 3.47 -3.46 -4.46
C HIS A 67 2.04 -3.96 -4.65
N ILE A 68 1.42 -3.67 -5.80
CA ILE A 68 0.09 -4.19 -6.15
C ILE A 68 0.09 -5.72 -6.20
N GLU A 69 1.11 -6.34 -6.78
CA GLU A 69 1.22 -7.80 -6.84
C GLU A 69 1.42 -8.42 -5.45
N LEU A 70 2.13 -7.75 -4.54
CA LEU A 70 2.21 -8.17 -3.14
C LEU A 70 0.83 -8.13 -2.46
N ILE A 71 0.07 -7.05 -2.61
CA ILE A 71 -1.26 -6.93 -1.99
C ILE A 71 -2.19 -8.06 -2.50
N LYS A 72 -2.15 -8.35 -3.81
CA LYS A 72 -2.92 -9.44 -4.41
C LYS A 72 -2.48 -10.82 -3.90
N SER A 73 -1.18 -11.07 -3.80
CA SER A 73 -0.67 -12.37 -3.33
C SER A 73 -1.07 -12.64 -1.88
N LEU A 74 -1.25 -11.58 -1.09
CA LEU A 74 -1.79 -11.63 0.26
C LEU A 74 -3.33 -11.66 0.32
N ASN A 75 -4.01 -11.90 -0.80
CA ASN A 75 -5.48 -11.95 -0.89
C ASN A 75 -6.16 -10.71 -0.31
N MET A 76 -5.59 -9.52 -0.54
CA MET A 76 -6.15 -8.23 -0.14
C MET A 76 -6.61 -7.44 -1.37
N SER A 77 -7.61 -6.57 -1.17
CA SER A 77 -8.01 -5.58 -2.17
C SER A 77 -7.31 -4.24 -1.90
N PHE A 78 -7.37 -3.30 -2.84
CA PHE A 78 -6.70 -2.00 -2.67
C PHE A 78 -7.46 -0.84 -3.32
N ILE A 79 -7.26 0.36 -2.75
CA ILE A 79 -7.58 1.65 -3.34
C ILE A 79 -6.33 2.50 -3.20
N LEU A 80 -5.59 2.68 -4.29
CA LEU A 80 -4.34 3.42 -4.30
C LEU A 80 -4.51 4.71 -5.10
N GLY A 81 -4.09 5.84 -4.54
CA GLY A 81 -4.03 7.09 -5.29
C GLY A 81 -3.01 7.01 -6.43
N VAL A 82 -3.23 7.66 -7.56
CA VAL A 82 -2.25 7.70 -8.67
C VAL A 82 -1.98 9.14 -9.08
N LYS A 83 -0.76 9.41 -9.55
CA LYS A 83 -0.36 10.74 -10.04
C LYS A 83 0.28 10.64 -11.43
N PRO A 84 0.08 11.61 -12.34
CA PRO A 84 0.67 11.57 -13.67
C PRO A 84 2.19 11.36 -13.66
N ASP A 85 2.90 12.06 -12.78
CA ASP A 85 4.37 12.02 -12.69
C ASP A 85 4.93 10.65 -12.26
N GLY A 86 4.14 9.86 -11.51
CA GLY A 86 4.52 8.52 -11.03
C GLY A 86 3.90 7.37 -11.85
N ASN A 87 2.86 7.65 -12.65
CA ASN A 87 2.07 6.64 -13.34
C ASN A 87 1.80 7.02 -14.80
N LYS A 88 2.82 7.55 -15.49
CA LYS A 88 2.70 8.07 -16.86
C LYS A 88 2.01 7.08 -17.82
N SER A 89 2.43 5.83 -17.85
CA SER A 89 1.84 4.80 -18.71
C SER A 89 0.34 4.57 -18.45
N LEU A 90 -0.10 4.64 -17.19
CA LEU A 90 -1.52 4.55 -16.84
C LEU A 90 -2.29 5.74 -17.41
N PHE A 91 -1.77 6.95 -17.24
CA PHE A 91 -2.44 8.16 -17.73
C PHE A 91 -2.42 8.27 -19.25
N ASP A 92 -1.35 7.82 -19.91
CA ASP A 92 -1.27 7.74 -21.37
C ASP A 92 -2.30 6.73 -21.89
N TRP A 93 -2.42 5.56 -21.26
CA TRP A 93 -3.45 4.58 -21.58
C TRP A 93 -4.85 5.16 -21.40
N VAL A 94 -5.13 5.81 -20.26
CA VAL A 94 -6.43 6.46 -20.03
C VAL A 94 -6.71 7.45 -21.14
N LYS A 95 -5.81 8.37 -21.48
CA LYS A 95 -6.05 9.35 -22.56
C LYS A 95 -6.37 8.70 -23.92
N LEU A 96 -5.71 7.58 -24.24
CA LEU A 96 -5.95 6.85 -25.48
C LEU A 96 -7.34 6.19 -25.55
N GLN A 97 -7.98 5.89 -24.41
CA GLN A 97 -9.31 5.26 -24.39
C GLN A 97 -10.47 6.25 -24.54
N TRP A 98 -10.22 7.57 -24.48
CA TRP A 98 -11.25 8.62 -24.54
C TRP A 98 -11.34 9.28 -25.93
N HIS A 99 -10.74 8.65 -26.94
CA HIS A 99 -10.83 8.97 -28.36
C HIS A 99 -11.40 7.77 -29.12
#